data_AF-A0A7H8T4X5-F1
#
_entry.id   AF-A0A7H8T4X5-F1
#
_cell.length_a   1.000
_cell.length_b   1.000
_cell.length_c   1.000
_cell.angle_alpha   90.00
_cell.angle_beta   90.00
_cell.angle_gamma   90.00
#
_symmetry.space_group_name_H-M   'P 1'
#
loop_
_entity.id
_entity.type
_entity.pdbx_description
1 polymer ?
#
loop_
_entity_poly.entity_id
_entity_poly.type
_entity_poly.pdbx_seq_one_letter_code
_entity_poly.pdbx_strand_id
1 'polypeptide(L)'
;MKARFRKRAGMGAAALLMTVGTAVASAPPASADVSDCPREYVCVWDNDVAWGQPRWKSTGNLYNLYSEHGMVIVNNGVHFPGADHIRFNVTSGGQNLQGCLHYPNDPNRDSFIGAVTLNSAVWGPEC
;
A
#
# COMPACT_ATOMS: atom_id res chain seq x y z
N MET A 1 -26.41 6.24 72.07
CA MET A 1 -27.80 6.66 71.80
C MET A 1 -28.04 6.66 70.30
N LYS A 2 -29.21 6.16 69.89
CA LYS A 2 -29.70 6.06 68.52
C LYS A 2 -30.23 7.42 68.06
N ALA A 3 -30.08 7.76 66.78
CA ALA A 3 -31.13 8.46 66.05
C ALA A 3 -31.00 8.16 64.56
N ARG A 4 -31.98 7.40 64.06
CA ARG A 4 -32.34 7.21 62.66
C ARG A 4 -33.19 8.40 62.19
N PHE A 5 -33.43 8.42 60.86
CA PHE A 5 -34.54 9.05 60.11
C PHE A 5 -34.23 10.40 59.43
N ARG A 6 -34.69 10.72 58.21
CA ARG A 6 -35.55 10.05 57.20
C ARG A 6 -35.36 10.77 55.86
N LYS A 7 -35.43 9.98 54.78
CA LYS A 7 -35.80 10.27 53.37
C LYS A 7 -36.12 11.72 52.97
N ARG A 8 -35.52 12.17 51.87
CA ARG A 8 -36.22 12.93 50.82
C ARG A 8 -35.90 12.32 49.46
N ALA A 9 -36.95 11.82 48.83
CA ALA A 9 -36.96 11.44 47.41
C ALA A 9 -36.95 12.73 46.58
N GLY A 10 -36.07 12.77 45.59
CA GLY A 10 -36.06 13.78 44.54
C GLY A 10 -35.89 13.07 43.20
N MET A 11 -36.98 12.97 42.45
CA MET A 11 -36.97 12.59 41.05
C MET A 11 -36.15 13.62 40.26
N GLY A 12 -35.13 13.15 39.56
CA GLY A 12 -34.39 13.91 38.57
C GLY A 12 -34.04 12.96 37.42
N ALA A 13 -34.96 12.84 36.46
CA ALA A 13 -34.69 12.17 35.21
C ALA A 13 -33.72 13.04 34.39
N ALA A 14 -32.47 12.60 34.29
CA ALA A 14 -31.54 13.11 33.29
C ALA A 14 -31.35 11.99 32.26
N ALA A 15 -32.10 12.09 31.15
CA ALA A 15 -31.86 11.29 29.96
C ALA A 15 -30.48 11.68 29.40
N LEU A 16 -29.46 10.86 29.66
CA LEU A 16 -28.19 10.94 28.97
C LEU A 16 -28.41 10.37 27.56
N LEU A 17 -28.55 11.28 26.59
CA LEU A 17 -28.49 10.99 25.17
C LEU A 17 -27.18 10.25 24.87
N MET A 18 -27.26 8.94 24.67
CA MET A 18 -26.20 8.13 24.10
C MET A 18 -26.11 8.45 22.61
N THR A 19 -25.39 9.52 22.25
CA THR A 19 -24.89 9.66 20.88
C THR A 19 -23.77 8.65 20.71
N VAL A 20 -24.12 7.44 20.29
CA VAL A 20 -23.17 6.50 19.69
C VAL A 20 -22.79 7.09 18.33
N GLY A 21 -21.86 8.05 18.34
CA GLY A 21 -21.16 8.44 17.14
C GLY A 21 -20.35 7.22 16.72
N THR A 22 -20.83 6.49 15.73
CA THR A 22 -20.02 5.52 15.00
C THR A 22 -18.92 6.31 14.31
N ALA A 23 -17.81 6.52 15.02
CA ALA A 23 -16.55 6.88 14.41
C ALA A 23 -16.22 5.71 13.49
N VAL A 24 -16.48 5.89 12.19
CA VAL A 24 -15.88 5.05 11.16
C VAL A 24 -14.38 5.32 11.23
N ALA A 25 -13.70 4.56 12.07
CA ALA A 25 -12.26 4.49 12.07
C ALA A 25 -11.88 4.00 10.67
N SER A 26 -11.46 4.91 9.81
CA SER A 26 -10.83 4.57 8.54
C SER A 26 -9.58 3.79 8.90
N ALA A 27 -9.65 2.47 8.79
CA ALA A 27 -8.48 1.62 8.91
C ALA A 27 -7.44 2.13 7.91
N PRO A 28 -6.15 2.23 8.29
CA PRO A 28 -5.11 2.58 7.34
C PRO A 28 -5.21 1.64 6.13
N PRO A 29 -5.03 2.15 4.90
CA PRO A 29 -5.04 1.29 3.72
C PRO A 29 -4.02 0.18 3.93
N ALA A 30 -4.44 -1.07 3.72
CA ALA A 30 -3.54 -2.20 3.76
C ALA A 30 -2.45 -1.96 2.69
N SER A 31 -1.20 -1.80 3.14
CA SER A 31 -0.03 -1.89 2.28
C SER A 31 -0.06 -3.24 1.55
N ALA A 32 0.31 -3.30 0.26
CA ALA A 32 0.44 -4.59 -0.43
C ALA A 32 1.27 -5.55 0.42
N ASP A 33 0.70 -6.72 0.66
CA ASP A 33 1.51 -7.88 0.94
C ASP A 33 2.11 -8.33 -0.40
N VAL A 34 3.41 -8.65 -0.41
CA VAL A 34 4.09 -9.23 -1.58
C VAL A 34 3.29 -10.43 -2.11
N SER A 35 2.51 -11.11 -1.27
CA SER A 35 1.60 -12.20 -1.62
C SER A 35 0.62 -11.88 -2.76
N ASP A 36 0.24 -10.62 -2.96
CA ASP A 36 -0.66 -10.22 -4.05
C ASP A 36 0.05 -10.15 -5.41
N CYS A 37 1.39 -10.07 -5.41
CA CYS A 37 2.18 -10.31 -6.61
C CYS A 37 2.50 -11.80 -6.71
N PRO A 38 2.08 -12.53 -7.76
CA PRO A 38 2.46 -13.92 -7.91
C PRO A 38 3.99 -14.07 -8.04
N ARG A 39 4.51 -15.19 -7.55
CA ARG A 39 5.93 -15.55 -7.74
C ARG A 39 6.28 -15.57 -9.24
N GLU A 40 7.49 -15.14 -9.59
CA GLU A 40 8.03 -14.97 -10.96
C GLU A 40 7.50 -13.73 -11.71
N TYR A 41 6.72 -12.87 -11.06
CA TYR A 41 6.17 -11.67 -11.71
C TYR A 41 6.84 -10.39 -11.22
N VAL A 42 6.93 -9.42 -12.11
CA VAL A 42 6.95 -8.00 -11.77
C VAL A 42 5.51 -7.52 -11.73
N CYS A 43 5.14 -6.81 -10.67
CA CYS A 43 3.80 -6.29 -10.46
C CYS A 43 3.83 -4.78 -10.25
N VAL A 44 2.83 -4.10 -10.82
CA VAL A 44 2.69 -2.65 -10.76
C VAL A 44 1.28 -2.30 -10.33
N TRP A 45 1.18 -1.55 -9.23
CA TRP A 45 -0.06 -0.96 -8.75
C TRP A 45 -0.22 0.46 -9.29
N ASP A 46 -1.48 0.81 -9.55
CA ASP A 46 -1.91 2.13 -10.01
C ASP A 46 -2.41 2.97 -8.82
N ASN A 47 -1.54 3.07 -7.82
CA ASN A 47 -1.64 3.92 -6.64
C ASN A 47 -0.29 3.88 -5.91
N ASP A 48 -0.07 4.80 -4.98
CA ASP A 48 1.19 4.98 -4.22
C ASP A 48 1.33 4.08 -2.98
N VAL A 49 0.31 3.29 -2.64
CA VAL A 49 0.26 2.46 -1.42
C VAL A 49 0.13 0.96 -1.69
N ALA A 50 0.08 0.57 -2.95
CA ALA A 50 -0.16 -0.79 -3.42
C ALA A 50 -1.44 -1.44 -2.84
N TRP A 51 -2.54 -0.70 -2.89
CA TRP A 51 -3.85 -1.20 -2.46
C TRP A 51 -4.51 -2.08 -3.54
N GLY A 52 -5.08 -3.21 -3.11
CA GLY A 52 -5.82 -4.13 -3.97
C GLY A 52 -4.91 -5.00 -4.83
N GLN A 53 -5.44 -5.50 -5.95
CA GLN A 53 -4.66 -6.30 -6.90
C GLN A 53 -3.81 -5.39 -7.81
N PRO A 54 -2.61 -5.85 -8.24
CA PRO A 54 -1.80 -5.08 -9.17
C PRO A 54 -2.56 -4.86 -10.48
N ARG A 55 -2.51 -3.63 -11.00
CA ARG A 55 -3.14 -3.29 -12.27
C ARG A 55 -2.42 -3.94 -13.43
N TRP A 56 -1.10 -4.04 -13.34
CA TRP A 56 -0.27 -4.69 -14.35
C TRP A 56 0.66 -5.69 -13.69
N LYS A 57 0.85 -6.84 -14.35
CA LYS A 57 1.84 -7.83 -13.94
C LYS A 57 2.34 -8.61 -15.14
N SER A 58 3.60 -9.03 -15.12
CA SER A 58 4.22 -9.81 -16.20
C SER A 58 5.35 -10.69 -15.67
N THR A 59 5.57 -11.84 -16.31
CA THR A 59 6.81 -12.63 -16.18
C THR A 59 7.92 -12.12 -17.12
N GLY A 60 7.59 -11.17 -18.00
CA GLY A 60 8.52 -10.45 -18.86
C GLY A 60 8.58 -8.97 -18.53
N ASN A 61 9.10 -8.18 -19.46
CA ASN A 61 9.28 -6.74 -19.27
C ASN A 61 7.93 -5.98 -19.36
N LEU A 62 7.89 -4.80 -18.74
CA LEU A 62 6.78 -3.86 -18.83
C LEU A 62 7.28 -2.51 -19.36
N TYR A 63 6.45 -1.82 -20.13
CA TYR A 63 6.79 -0.54 -20.75
C TYR A 63 5.59 0.39 -20.81
N ASN A 64 5.86 1.69 -20.77
CA ASN A 64 4.91 2.78 -21.04
C ASN A 64 3.59 2.68 -20.25
N LEU A 65 3.67 2.32 -18.96
CA LEU A 65 2.50 2.31 -18.08
C LEU A 65 2.34 3.70 -17.46
N TYR A 66 1.11 4.15 -17.26
CA TYR A 66 0.82 5.46 -16.71
C TYR A 66 -0.17 5.38 -15.56
N SER A 67 0.11 6.13 -14.50
CA SER A 67 -0.76 6.36 -13.36
C SER A 67 -0.92 7.85 -13.07
N GLU A 68 -2.14 8.27 -12.73
CA GLU A 68 -2.41 9.61 -12.19
C GLU A 68 -2.29 9.69 -10.66
N HIS A 69 -2.24 8.55 -9.98
CA HIS A 69 -2.45 8.43 -8.52
C HIS A 69 -1.23 7.88 -7.77
N GLY A 70 -0.09 7.75 -8.44
CA GLY A 70 1.11 7.14 -7.90
C GLY A 70 1.28 5.70 -8.36
N MET A 71 2.46 5.15 -8.11
CA MET A 71 2.81 3.83 -8.61
C MET A 71 3.67 3.08 -7.60
N VAL A 72 3.34 1.82 -7.37
CA VAL A 72 4.22 0.89 -6.67
C VAL A 72 4.66 -0.19 -7.64
N ILE A 73 5.96 -0.43 -7.71
CA ILE A 73 6.58 -1.47 -8.53
C ILE A 73 7.16 -2.50 -7.57
N VAL A 74 6.86 -3.78 -7.79
CA VAL A 74 7.36 -4.89 -6.98
C VAL A 74 7.97 -5.96 -7.88
N ASN A 75 9.16 -6.42 -7.52
CA ASN A 75 9.79 -7.62 -8.03
C ASN A 75 9.45 -8.78 -7.09
N ASN A 76 8.60 -9.72 -7.53
CA ASN A 76 8.41 -11.00 -6.86
C ASN A 76 8.98 -12.16 -7.68
N GLY A 77 10.13 -11.93 -8.29
CA GLY A 77 10.88 -12.90 -9.07
C GLY A 77 11.41 -14.08 -8.24
N VAL A 78 12.42 -14.74 -8.78
CA VAL A 78 13.05 -15.90 -8.15
C VAL A 78 14.56 -15.74 -8.18
N HIS A 79 15.26 -16.36 -7.24
CA HIS A 79 16.72 -16.37 -7.20
C HIS A 79 17.30 -17.22 -8.34
N PHE A 80 17.27 -16.66 -9.55
CA PHE A 80 17.72 -17.25 -10.80
C PHE A 80 18.24 -16.12 -11.70
N PRO A 81 19.39 -16.29 -12.35
CA PRO A 81 19.97 -15.26 -13.22
C PRO A 81 18.98 -14.75 -14.27
N GLY A 82 18.70 -13.45 -14.25
CA GLY A 82 17.78 -12.82 -15.20
C GLY A 82 16.30 -12.89 -14.81
N ALA A 83 15.97 -13.45 -13.66
CA ALA A 83 14.63 -13.43 -13.06
C ALA A 83 14.66 -12.91 -11.62
N ASP A 84 15.79 -12.33 -11.20
CA ASP A 84 16.06 -11.84 -9.85
C ASP A 84 16.20 -10.31 -9.78
N HIS A 85 16.49 -9.62 -10.90
CA HIS A 85 16.62 -8.16 -10.93
C HIS A 85 15.68 -7.52 -11.95
N ILE A 86 15.04 -6.43 -11.53
CA ILE A 86 14.30 -5.51 -12.39
C ILE A 86 15.00 -4.16 -12.40
N ARG A 87 15.53 -3.74 -13.55
CA ARG A 87 15.90 -2.34 -13.79
C ARG A 87 14.67 -1.57 -14.20
N PHE A 88 14.33 -0.53 -13.44
CA PHE A 88 13.21 0.33 -13.80
C PHE A 88 13.66 1.73 -14.18
N ASN A 89 12.83 2.38 -14.99
CA ASN A 89 12.93 3.78 -15.35
C ASN A 89 11.52 4.37 -15.30
N VAL A 90 11.32 5.38 -14.45
CA VAL A 90 10.06 6.09 -14.29
C VAL A 90 10.24 7.58 -14.54
N THR A 91 9.19 8.24 -15.01
CA THR A 91 9.06 9.69 -14.97
C THR A 91 8.05 10.05 -13.88
N SER A 92 8.47 10.77 -12.85
CA SER A 92 7.63 11.19 -11.72
C SER A 92 7.96 12.62 -11.31
N GLY A 93 6.95 13.47 -11.10
CA GLY A 93 7.17 14.88 -10.77
C GLY A 93 8.01 15.65 -11.80
N GLY A 94 7.97 15.22 -13.08
CA GLY A 94 8.78 15.79 -14.16
C GLY A 94 10.26 15.35 -14.16
N GLN A 95 10.67 14.46 -13.25
CA GLN A 95 12.02 13.91 -13.18
C GLN A 95 12.06 12.49 -13.74
N ASN A 96 13.16 12.13 -14.39
CA ASN A 96 13.44 10.74 -14.74
C ASN A 96 14.22 10.08 -13.60
N LEU A 97 13.63 9.04 -13.01
CA LEU A 97 14.21 8.28 -11.91
C LEU A 97 14.47 6.85 -12.39
N GLN A 98 15.61 6.31 -12.00
CA GLN A 98 16.00 4.94 -12.31
C GLN A 98 16.37 4.21 -11.02
N GLY A 99 16.16 2.91 -11.01
CA GLY A 99 16.53 2.08 -9.88
C GLY A 99 16.54 0.62 -10.25
N CYS A 100 16.82 -0.20 -9.24
CA CYS A 100 16.90 -1.63 -9.36
C CYS A 100 16.13 -2.28 -8.22
N LEU A 101 15.23 -3.19 -8.56
CA LEU A 101 14.52 -4.01 -7.60
C LEU A 101 15.12 -5.41 -7.63
N HIS A 102 15.53 -5.88 -6.47
CA HIS A 102 16.11 -7.20 -6.30
C HIS A 102 15.01 -8.22 -5.99
N TYR A 103 15.33 -9.50 -6.03
CA TYR A 103 14.39 -10.54 -5.65
C TYR A 103 14.09 -10.44 -4.14
N PRO A 104 13.01 -11.06 -3.65
CA PRO A 104 12.62 -10.98 -2.25
C PRO A 104 13.74 -11.40 -1.29
N ASN A 105 14.04 -10.53 -0.30
CA ASN A 105 15.09 -10.54 0.75
C ASN A 105 16.02 -9.32 0.69
N ASP A 106 15.99 -8.59 -0.43
CA ASP A 106 16.54 -7.25 -0.61
C ASP A 106 15.41 -6.23 -0.91
N PRO A 107 15.68 -4.93 -1.05
CA PRO A 107 14.68 -3.97 -1.52
C PRO A 107 14.11 -4.41 -2.88
N ASN A 108 12.95 -5.05 -2.85
CA ASN A 108 12.26 -5.60 -4.02
C ASN A 108 11.08 -4.74 -4.47
N ARG A 109 10.97 -3.54 -3.92
CA ARG A 109 9.83 -2.64 -4.09
C ARG A 109 10.30 -1.20 -4.12
N ASP A 110 9.67 -0.41 -4.98
CA ASP A 110 9.72 1.06 -4.93
C ASP A 110 8.33 1.68 -5.06
N SER A 111 8.18 2.92 -4.58
CA SER A 111 6.90 3.63 -4.54
C SER A 111 7.07 5.09 -4.94
N PHE A 112 6.17 5.57 -5.79
CA PHE A 112 6.18 6.92 -6.36
C PHE A 112 4.83 7.59 -6.15
N ILE A 113 4.83 8.86 -5.79
CA ILE A 113 3.63 9.63 -5.47
C ILE A 113 3.25 10.53 -6.64
N GLY A 114 1.95 10.67 -6.89
CA GLY A 114 1.40 11.55 -7.94
C GLY A 114 1.48 10.94 -9.34
N ALA A 115 1.38 11.77 -10.38
CA ALA A 115 1.41 11.27 -11.76
C ALA A 115 2.78 10.63 -12.09
N VAL A 116 2.75 9.39 -12.59
CA VAL A 116 3.94 8.58 -12.86
C VAL A 116 3.78 7.87 -14.21
N THR A 117 4.81 7.94 -15.04
CA THR A 117 4.97 7.07 -16.21
C THR A 117 6.07 6.06 -15.94
N LEU A 118 5.76 4.77 -15.91
CA LEU A 118 6.76 3.72 -16.02
C LEU A 118 7.21 3.64 -17.48
N ASN A 119 8.40 4.15 -17.77
CA ASN A 119 8.99 4.03 -19.10
C ASN A 119 9.40 2.58 -19.36
N SER A 120 10.02 1.93 -18.36
CA SER A 120 10.41 0.53 -18.45
C SER A 120 10.55 -0.14 -17.09
N ALA A 121 10.20 -1.42 -17.00
CA ALA A 121 10.67 -2.36 -15.98
C ALA A 121 11.18 -3.61 -16.70
N VAL A 122 12.50 -3.85 -16.62
CA VAL A 122 13.19 -4.84 -17.45
C VAL A 122 13.91 -5.85 -16.58
N TRP A 123 13.62 -7.12 -16.81
CA TRP A 123 14.37 -8.23 -16.23
C TRP A 123 15.79 -8.26 -16.77
N GLY A 124 16.77 -8.52 -15.91
CA GLY A 124 18.15 -8.54 -16.34
C GLY A 124 19.11 -9.06 -15.27
N PRO A 125 20.42 -8.94 -15.53
CA PRO A 125 21.45 -9.28 -14.54
C PRO A 125 21.45 -8.27 -13.38
N GLU A 126 22.29 -8.53 -12.37
CA GLU A 126 22.65 -7.60 -11.29
C GLU A 126 22.81 -6.16 -11.76
N CYS A 127 22.30 -5.22 -10.97
CA CYS A 127 22.52 -3.79 -11.09
C CYS A 127 23.70 -3.37 -10.20
#